data_AF-A0A7C7EXC5-F1
#
_entry.id   AF-A0A7C7EXC5-F1
#
_cell.length_a   1.000
_cell.length_b   1.000
_cell.length_c   1.000
_cell.angle_alpha   90.00
_cell.angle_beta   90.00
_cell.angle_gamma   90.00
#
_symmetry.space_group_name_H-M   'P 1'
#
loop_
_entity.id
_entity.type
_entity.pdbx_description
1 polymer ?
#
loop_
_entity_poly.entity_id
_entity_poly.type
_entity_poly.pdbx_seq_one_letter_code
_entity_poly.pdbx_strand_id
1 'polypeptide(L)'
;MLNYLDSFLKQLALEGKSAHTVKAYRTDILQLYEVLKELMPEPEVDVTKITEQHIRLYMRKVHDNNTSNRSLSRKTSALNAFFLYLKTQDVITRNPMDKIKRPKYSKPLPAHFSPEEMELLLQIPETDNVFGIRNKAMLELLYSSGLRAAELASLRMQDVELKRGLVKVTGKGNKQRIVPVGQKAVDAIRNYLAVREELRSEHSGDVLFLSKSGRALDSRQIYRLLQAYIRLVANDKGFSPHTLRHSFATHLLAGGADLRAIQEMLGHSNLSTTEVYTHVTMEEVMKQYQKAHPRAKDEDKDDE
;
A
#
# COMPACT_ATOMS: atom_id res chain seq x y z
N MET A 1 -6.50 -27.92 16.46
CA MET A 1 -6.62 -26.76 15.53
C MET A 1 -5.29 -26.26 14.95
N LEU A 2 -4.22 -26.13 15.76
CA LEU A 2 -2.97 -25.46 15.34
C LEU A 2 -2.24 -26.14 14.16
N ASN A 3 -2.18 -27.47 14.12
CA ASN A 3 -1.57 -28.21 13.00
C ASN A 3 -2.26 -27.93 11.66
N TYR A 4 -3.60 -27.79 11.67
CA TYR A 4 -4.36 -27.42 10.47
C TYR A 4 -4.09 -25.98 10.06
N LEU A 5 -3.90 -25.06 11.03
CA LEU A 5 -3.53 -23.68 10.73
C LEU A 5 -2.17 -23.63 10.03
N ASP A 6 -1.17 -24.36 10.51
CA ASP A 6 0.14 -24.37 9.87
C ASP A 6 0.10 -24.94 8.44
N SER A 7 -0.68 -26.00 8.24
CA SER A 7 -0.89 -26.60 6.91
C SER A 7 -1.62 -25.64 5.96
N PHE A 8 -2.67 -24.97 6.43
CA PHE A 8 -3.40 -23.94 5.69
C PHE A 8 -2.51 -22.77 5.27
N LEU A 9 -1.66 -22.28 6.17
CA LEU A 9 -0.77 -21.16 5.88
C LEU A 9 0.31 -21.52 4.86
N LYS A 10 0.82 -22.76 4.89
CA LYS A 10 1.72 -23.29 3.86
C LYS A 10 1.03 -23.33 2.50
N GLN A 11 -0.21 -23.83 2.44
CA GLN A 11 -0.98 -23.85 1.20
C GLN A 11 -1.21 -22.44 0.64
N LEU A 12 -1.61 -21.47 1.47
CA LEU A 12 -1.80 -20.08 1.02
C LEU A 12 -0.52 -19.47 0.45
N ALA A 13 0.63 -19.79 1.02
CA ALA A 13 1.93 -19.34 0.50
C ALA A 13 2.22 -19.97 -0.86
N LEU A 14 1.95 -21.27 -1.04
CA LEU A 14 2.09 -21.97 -2.32
C LEU A 14 1.14 -21.43 -3.40
N GLU A 15 -0.06 -21.02 -3.02
CA GLU A 15 -1.04 -20.34 -3.90
C GLU A 15 -0.65 -18.87 -4.23
N GLY A 16 0.53 -18.41 -3.81
CA GLY A 16 1.05 -17.08 -4.14
C GLY A 16 0.41 -15.94 -3.36
N LYS A 17 -0.25 -16.20 -2.22
CA LYS A 17 -0.66 -15.11 -1.31
C LYS A 17 0.58 -14.42 -0.76
N SER A 18 0.50 -13.10 -0.57
CA SER A 18 1.64 -12.34 -0.03
C SER A 18 1.92 -12.75 1.41
N ALA A 19 3.19 -12.68 1.82
CA ALA A 19 3.61 -12.93 3.20
C ALA A 19 2.82 -12.08 4.22
N HIS A 20 2.43 -10.85 3.84
CA HIS A 20 1.55 -10.01 4.66
C HIS A 20 0.15 -10.60 4.85
N THR A 21 -0.46 -11.13 3.78
CA THR A 21 -1.77 -11.79 3.86
C THR A 21 -1.69 -13.04 4.72
N VAL A 22 -0.66 -13.88 4.52
CA VAL A 22 -0.44 -15.10 5.31
C VAL A 22 -0.27 -14.75 6.80
N LYS A 23 0.57 -13.76 7.12
CA LYS A 23 0.76 -13.29 8.50
C LYS A 23 -0.54 -12.75 9.11
N ALA A 24 -1.32 -11.97 8.36
CA ALA A 24 -2.58 -11.42 8.82
C ALA A 24 -3.62 -12.52 9.09
N TYR A 25 -3.70 -13.55 8.24
CA TYR A 25 -4.59 -14.69 8.41
C TYR A 25 -4.19 -15.51 9.64
N ARG A 26 -2.89 -15.77 9.82
CA ARG A 26 -2.36 -16.41 11.03
C ARG A 26 -2.80 -15.69 12.29
N THR A 27 -2.60 -14.37 12.34
CA THR A 27 -2.99 -13.56 13.50
C THR A 27 -4.50 -13.63 13.77
N ASP A 28 -5.34 -13.53 12.74
CA ASP A 28 -6.79 -13.57 12.92
C ASP A 28 -7.29 -14.93 13.41
N ILE A 29 -6.75 -16.03 12.87
CA ILE A 29 -7.16 -17.38 13.23
C ILE A 29 -6.66 -17.75 14.64
N LEU A 30 -5.46 -17.30 15.02
CA LEU A 30 -4.98 -17.46 16.40
C LEU A 30 -5.83 -16.69 17.41
N GLN A 31 -6.35 -15.51 17.06
CA GLN A 31 -7.28 -14.81 17.93
C GLN A 31 -8.60 -15.58 18.12
N LEU A 32 -9.10 -16.25 17.07
CA LEU A 32 -10.22 -17.17 17.23
C LEU A 32 -9.86 -18.33 18.15
N TYR A 33 -8.69 -18.95 17.95
CA TYR A 33 -8.22 -20.07 18.76
C TYR A 33 -8.18 -19.74 20.26
N GLU A 34 -7.63 -18.58 20.66
CA GLU A 34 -7.61 -18.19 22.07
C GLU A 34 -9.01 -18.00 22.66
N VAL A 35 -9.96 -17.45 21.89
CA VAL A 35 -11.35 -17.34 22.36
C VAL A 35 -12.02 -18.71 22.46
N LEU A 36 -11.74 -19.63 21.52
CA LEU A 36 -12.29 -20.98 21.56
C LEU A 36 -11.77 -21.78 22.75
N LYS A 37 -10.51 -21.59 23.15
CA LYS A 37 -9.95 -22.22 24.36
C LYS A 37 -10.70 -21.83 25.64
N GLU A 38 -11.23 -20.62 25.71
CA GLU A 38 -12.04 -20.18 26.85
C GLU A 38 -13.48 -20.72 26.80
N LEU A 39 -14.02 -20.93 25.60
CA LEU A 39 -15.41 -21.34 25.38
C LEU A 39 -15.62 -22.85 25.37
N MET A 40 -14.56 -23.62 25.08
CA MET A 40 -14.63 -25.07 24.95
C MET A 40 -14.04 -25.74 26.19
N PRO A 41 -14.66 -26.84 26.67
CA PRO A 41 -14.21 -27.53 27.89
C PRO A 41 -12.90 -28.32 27.69
N GLU A 42 -12.50 -28.56 26.45
CA GLU A 42 -11.35 -29.39 26.11
C GLU A 42 -10.04 -28.57 26.12
N PRO A 43 -8.91 -29.17 26.56
CA PRO A 43 -7.63 -28.48 26.61
C PRO A 43 -7.11 -28.07 25.23
N GLU A 44 -7.52 -28.80 24.19
CA GLU A 44 -7.23 -28.48 22.80
C GLU A 44 -8.51 -28.20 22.03
N VAL A 45 -8.45 -27.20 21.14
CA VAL A 45 -9.56 -26.86 20.26
C VAL A 45 -9.67 -27.88 19.14
N ASP A 46 -10.66 -28.76 19.25
CA ASP A 46 -11.12 -29.64 18.20
C ASP A 46 -11.94 -28.85 17.17
N VAL A 47 -11.45 -28.82 15.92
CA VAL A 47 -12.07 -28.06 14.83
C VAL A 47 -13.42 -28.62 14.39
N THR A 48 -13.66 -29.92 14.64
CA THR A 48 -14.91 -30.60 14.25
C THR A 48 -16.09 -30.21 15.14
N LYS A 49 -15.81 -29.72 16.36
CA LYS A 49 -16.79 -29.25 17.35
C LYS A 49 -17.07 -27.76 17.25
N ILE A 50 -16.41 -27.04 16.35
CA ILE A 50 -16.63 -25.60 16.19
C ILE A 50 -17.98 -25.37 15.49
N THR A 51 -18.89 -24.69 16.18
CA THR A 51 -20.22 -24.35 15.68
C THR A 51 -20.31 -22.90 15.25
N GLU A 52 -21.37 -22.57 14.53
CA GLU A 52 -21.74 -21.19 14.19
C GLU A 52 -21.86 -20.29 15.44
N GLN A 53 -22.35 -20.83 16.56
CA GLN A 53 -22.51 -20.09 17.81
C GLN A 53 -21.15 -19.67 18.38
N HIS A 54 -20.13 -20.53 18.32
CA HIS A 54 -18.77 -20.16 18.73
C HIS A 54 -18.22 -19.01 17.89
N ILE A 55 -18.45 -19.02 16.57
CA ILE A 55 -18.05 -17.92 15.69
C ILE A 55 -18.79 -16.63 16.05
N ARG A 56 -20.10 -16.68 16.30
CA ARG A 56 -20.89 -15.50 16.71
C ARG A 56 -20.39 -14.90 18.03
N LEU A 57 -20.04 -15.73 19.01
CA LEU A 57 -19.47 -15.30 20.29
C LEU A 57 -18.10 -14.64 20.11
N TYR A 58 -17.21 -15.24 19.31
CA TYR A 58 -15.94 -14.63 18.94
C TYR A 58 -16.13 -13.26 18.29
N MET A 59 -17.02 -13.17 17.30
CA MET A 59 -17.27 -11.92 16.57
C MET A 59 -17.81 -10.82 17.49
N ARG A 60 -18.66 -11.18 18.48
CA ARG A 60 -19.11 -10.26 19.53
C ARG A 60 -17.93 -9.78 20.40
N LYS A 61 -17.13 -10.70 20.94
CA LYS A 61 -15.97 -10.36 21.79
C LYS A 61 -14.95 -9.46 21.06
N VAL A 62 -14.76 -9.65 19.75
CA VAL A 62 -13.88 -8.79 18.94
C VAL A 62 -14.51 -7.43 18.67
N HIS A 63 -15.82 -7.37 18.43
CA HIS A 63 -16.55 -6.12 18.25
C HIS A 63 -16.52 -5.26 19.53
N ASP A 64 -16.75 -5.87 20.69
CA ASP A 64 -16.76 -5.21 22.01
C ASP A 64 -15.40 -4.59 22.37
N ASN A 65 -14.31 -5.10 21.77
CA ASN A 65 -12.97 -4.52 21.85
C ASN A 65 -12.74 -3.35 20.86
N ASN A 66 -13.80 -2.63 20.46
CA ASN A 66 -13.77 -1.50 19.51
C ASN A 66 -13.12 -1.81 18.15
N THR A 67 -13.20 -3.05 17.68
CA THR A 67 -12.67 -3.41 16.36
C THR A 67 -13.57 -2.87 15.25
N SER A 68 -13.01 -2.11 14.31
CA SER A 68 -13.79 -1.55 13.19
C SER A 68 -14.44 -2.62 12.31
N ASN A 69 -15.59 -2.30 11.70
CA ASN A 69 -16.30 -3.18 10.75
C ASN A 69 -15.42 -3.65 9.59
N ARG A 70 -14.46 -2.83 9.16
CA ARG A 70 -13.45 -3.20 8.15
C ARG A 70 -12.54 -4.33 8.64
N SER A 71 -12.02 -4.20 9.86
CA SER A 71 -11.18 -5.23 10.48
C SER A 71 -11.98 -6.50 10.74
N LEU A 72 -13.22 -6.40 11.22
CA LEU A 72 -14.15 -7.52 11.37
C LEU A 72 -14.40 -8.25 10.03
N SER A 73 -14.63 -7.51 8.95
CA SER A 73 -14.85 -8.08 7.62
C SER A 73 -13.62 -8.83 7.10
N ARG A 74 -12.42 -8.29 7.35
CA ARG A 74 -11.14 -8.95 7.04
C ARG A 74 -10.98 -10.24 7.85
N LYS A 75 -11.24 -10.21 9.17
CA LYS A 75 -11.23 -11.39 10.04
C LYS A 75 -12.19 -12.46 9.55
N THR A 76 -13.42 -12.08 9.23
CA THR A 76 -14.44 -12.99 8.66
C THR A 76 -13.94 -13.66 7.39
N SER A 77 -13.19 -12.93 6.54
CA SER A 77 -12.63 -13.47 5.31
C SER A 77 -11.52 -14.50 5.58
N ALA A 78 -10.65 -14.24 6.56
CA ALA A 78 -9.61 -15.18 6.98
C ALA A 78 -10.22 -16.47 7.58
N LEU A 79 -11.22 -16.33 8.45
CA LEU A 79 -11.93 -17.47 9.05
C LEU A 79 -12.64 -18.30 7.98
N ASN A 80 -13.36 -17.66 7.06
CA ASN A 80 -14.04 -18.37 5.98
C ASN A 80 -13.07 -19.13 5.07
N ALA A 81 -11.90 -18.55 4.76
CA ALA A 81 -10.89 -19.24 3.98
C ALA A 81 -10.33 -20.47 4.73
N PHE A 82 -10.10 -20.35 6.04
CA PHE A 82 -9.62 -21.46 6.86
C PHE A 82 -10.63 -22.61 6.96
N PHE A 83 -11.89 -22.33 7.26
CA PHE A 83 -12.91 -23.38 7.35
C PHE A 83 -13.26 -23.98 5.98
N LEU A 84 -13.16 -23.20 4.90
CA LEU A 84 -13.27 -23.75 3.54
C LEU A 84 -12.12 -24.71 3.23
N TYR A 85 -10.89 -24.36 3.64
CA TYR A 85 -9.75 -25.28 3.55
C TYR A 85 -10.02 -26.57 4.33
N LEU A 86 -10.44 -26.50 5.59
CA LEU A 86 -10.77 -27.68 6.39
C LEU A 86 -11.84 -28.57 5.73
N LYS A 87 -12.86 -27.95 5.12
CA LYS A 87 -13.89 -28.66 4.38
C LYS A 87 -13.34 -29.33 3.12
N THR A 88 -12.40 -28.69 2.42
CA THR A 88 -11.74 -29.23 1.23
C THR A 88 -10.77 -30.37 1.56
N GLN A 89 -10.30 -30.42 2.80
CA GLN A 89 -9.47 -31.52 3.32
C GLN A 89 -10.31 -32.62 4.01
N ASP A 90 -11.65 -32.58 3.88
CA ASP A 90 -12.59 -33.50 4.52
C ASP A 90 -12.48 -33.60 6.05
N VAL A 91 -11.83 -32.62 6.70
CA VAL A 91 -11.68 -32.56 8.17
C VAL A 91 -13.01 -32.19 8.83
N ILE A 92 -13.82 -31.36 8.15
CA ILE A 92 -15.16 -30.97 8.60
C ILE A 92 -16.16 -31.17 7.47
N THR A 93 -17.38 -31.60 7.82
CA THR A 93 -18.46 -31.79 6.85
C THR A 93 -19.28 -30.51 6.63
N ARG A 94 -19.42 -29.69 7.68
CA ARG A 94 -20.16 -28.43 7.67
C ARG A 94 -19.24 -27.28 8.01
N ASN A 95 -19.34 -26.20 7.24
CA ASN A 95 -18.54 -25.00 7.47
C ASN A 95 -19.30 -24.09 8.46
N PRO A 96 -18.76 -23.81 9.66
CA PRO A 96 -19.42 -22.95 10.66
C PRO A 96 -19.56 -21.49 10.21
N MET A 97 -18.91 -21.10 9.10
CA MET A 97 -19.00 -19.77 8.52
C MET A 97 -20.15 -19.59 7.53
N ASP A 98 -20.83 -20.67 7.10
CA ASP A 98 -21.81 -20.63 6.00
C ASP A 98 -22.96 -19.62 6.23
N LYS A 99 -23.38 -19.45 7.50
CA LYS A 99 -24.44 -18.50 7.91
C LYS A 99 -23.92 -17.21 8.55
N ILE A 100 -22.61 -17.03 8.62
CA ILE A 100 -21.97 -15.86 9.21
C ILE A 100 -21.91 -14.74 8.18
N LYS A 101 -22.78 -13.73 8.37
CA LYS A 101 -22.80 -12.55 7.51
C LYS A 101 -21.54 -11.72 7.75
N ARG A 102 -20.84 -11.36 6.66
CA ARG A 102 -19.75 -10.39 6.71
C ARG A 102 -20.33 -9.02 7.08
N PRO A 103 -19.76 -8.32 8.06
CA PRO A 103 -20.18 -6.97 8.38
C PRO A 103 -20.06 -6.06 7.16
N LYS A 104 -21.15 -5.38 6.83
CA LYS A 104 -21.14 -4.33 5.83
C LYS A 104 -20.40 -3.13 6.41
N TYR A 105 -19.56 -2.52 5.62
CA TYR A 105 -18.97 -1.23 5.92
C TYR A 105 -19.10 -0.37 4.68
N SER A 106 -19.46 0.90 4.87
CA SER A 106 -19.40 1.86 3.77
C SER A 106 -17.94 1.94 3.30
N LYS A 107 -17.75 1.89 1.98
CA LYS A 107 -16.50 2.38 1.41
C LYS A 107 -16.65 3.90 1.41
N PRO A 108 -15.91 4.65 2.25
CA PRO A 108 -15.87 6.09 2.09
C PRO A 108 -15.44 6.39 0.65
N LEU A 109 -15.95 7.48 0.08
CA LEU A 109 -15.44 7.95 -1.20
C LEU A 109 -13.92 8.10 -1.10
N PRO A 110 -13.16 7.67 -2.11
CA PRO A 110 -11.72 7.84 -2.12
C PRO A 110 -11.37 9.32 -1.88
N ALA A 111 -10.69 9.57 -0.76
CA ALA A 111 -10.29 10.92 -0.41
C ALA A 111 -8.99 11.29 -1.13
N HIS A 112 -8.92 12.51 -1.66
CA HIS A 112 -7.74 13.09 -2.28
C HIS A 112 -7.49 14.49 -1.67
N PHE A 113 -6.24 14.89 -1.62
CA PHE A 113 -5.84 16.30 -1.44
C PHE A 113 -6.32 17.13 -2.62
N SER A 114 -6.78 18.36 -2.38
CA SER A 114 -6.89 19.36 -3.44
C SER A 114 -5.50 19.78 -3.96
N PRO A 115 -5.40 20.44 -5.13
CA PRO A 115 -4.13 20.98 -5.61
C PRO A 115 -3.43 21.89 -4.60
N GLU A 116 -4.17 22.74 -3.89
CA GLU A 116 -3.65 23.68 -2.89
C GLU A 116 -3.13 22.95 -1.65
N GLU A 117 -3.88 21.96 -1.15
CA GLU A 117 -3.43 21.14 -0.02
C GLU A 117 -2.18 20.33 -0.36
N MET A 118 -2.09 19.86 -1.60
CA MET A 118 -0.93 19.13 -2.08
C MET A 118 0.30 20.05 -2.18
N GLU A 119 0.13 21.27 -2.68
CA GLU A 119 1.23 22.24 -2.73
C GLU A 119 1.71 22.61 -1.33
N LEU A 120 0.79 22.89 -0.40
CA LEU A 120 1.12 23.14 1.00
C LEU A 120 1.88 21.95 1.60
N LEU A 121 1.38 20.72 1.42
CA LEU A 121 2.05 19.52 1.93
C LEU A 121 3.48 19.38 1.42
N LEU A 122 3.70 19.70 0.14
CA LEU A 122 5.00 19.60 -0.50
C LEU A 122 5.96 20.67 0.02
N GLN A 123 5.49 21.83 0.46
CA GLN A 123 6.34 22.91 0.97
C GLN A 123 6.77 22.75 2.44
N ILE A 124 6.10 21.90 3.23
CA ILE A 124 6.37 21.75 4.67
C ILE A 124 7.79 21.27 5.02
N PRO A 125 8.39 20.28 4.33
CA PRO A 125 9.72 19.81 4.73
C PRO A 125 10.77 20.92 4.64
N GLU A 126 11.28 21.34 5.78
CA GLU A 126 12.39 22.30 5.89
C GLU A 126 13.61 21.73 5.18
N THR A 127 14.29 22.50 4.31
CA THR A 127 15.42 22.02 3.52
C THR A 127 16.77 22.52 4.04
N ASP A 128 16.85 22.84 5.33
CA ASP A 128 18.05 23.30 6.04
C ASP A 128 18.95 22.13 6.50
N ASN A 129 18.42 20.91 6.52
CA ASN A 129 19.13 19.71 6.93
C ASN A 129 18.86 18.52 5.99
N VAL A 130 19.77 17.53 6.02
CA VAL A 130 19.73 16.35 5.15
C VAL A 130 18.42 15.54 5.26
N PHE A 131 17.80 15.47 6.44
CA PHE A 131 16.54 14.73 6.62
C PHE A 131 15.38 15.46 5.96
N GLY A 132 15.34 16.77 6.09
CA GLY A 132 14.39 17.64 5.44
C GLY A 132 14.45 17.56 3.91
N ILE A 133 15.65 17.69 3.33
CA ILE A 133 15.90 17.53 1.90
C ILE A 133 15.47 16.12 1.43
N ARG A 134 15.85 15.07 2.17
CA ARG A 134 15.40 13.69 1.88
C ARG A 134 13.88 13.58 1.88
N ASN A 135 13.21 14.14 2.88
CA ASN A 135 11.76 14.01 3.04
C ASN A 135 11.00 14.78 1.94
N LYS A 136 11.50 15.95 1.54
CA LYS A 136 11.01 16.70 0.37
C LYS A 136 11.11 15.87 -0.90
N ALA A 137 12.27 15.25 -1.16
CA ALA A 137 12.46 14.36 -2.30
C ALA A 137 11.51 13.15 -2.30
N MET A 138 11.26 12.56 -1.13
CA MET A 138 10.29 11.47 -0.99
C MET A 138 8.86 11.90 -1.32
N LEU A 139 8.41 13.06 -0.82
CA LEU A 139 7.06 13.58 -1.07
C LEU A 139 6.85 13.98 -2.53
N GLU A 140 7.79 14.74 -3.10
CA GLU A 140 7.74 15.14 -4.51
C GLU A 140 7.71 13.92 -5.43
N LEU A 141 8.57 12.93 -5.17
CA LEU A 141 8.58 11.70 -5.96
C LEU A 141 7.26 10.94 -5.83
N LEU A 142 6.74 10.74 -4.63
CA LEU A 142 5.46 10.04 -4.42
C LEU A 142 4.30 10.71 -5.15
N TYR A 143 4.19 12.03 -5.05
CA TYR A 143 3.15 12.77 -5.73
C TYR A 143 3.34 12.73 -7.24
N SER A 144 4.56 12.93 -7.72
CA SER A 144 4.88 13.00 -9.15
C SER A 144 4.70 11.68 -9.91
N SER A 145 4.82 10.53 -9.23
CA SER A 145 4.84 9.20 -9.86
C SER A 145 3.77 8.22 -9.36
N GLY A 146 3.00 8.60 -8.34
CA GLY A 146 1.98 7.74 -7.75
C GLY A 146 2.53 6.46 -7.10
N LEU A 147 3.80 6.42 -6.69
CA LEU A 147 4.43 5.27 -6.04
C LEU A 147 3.73 4.84 -4.74
N ARG A 148 3.82 3.56 -4.39
CA ARG A 148 3.49 3.08 -3.04
C ARG A 148 4.67 3.32 -2.10
N ALA A 149 4.41 3.52 -0.80
CA ALA A 149 5.47 3.64 0.21
C ALA A 149 6.46 2.45 0.21
N ALA A 150 5.97 1.23 -0.07
CA ALA A 150 6.83 0.05 -0.20
C ALA A 150 7.69 0.08 -1.48
N GLU A 151 7.16 0.61 -2.58
CA GLU A 151 7.92 0.76 -3.82
C GLU A 151 9.01 1.83 -3.65
N LEU A 152 8.70 2.93 -2.97
CA LEU A 152 9.65 3.97 -2.59
C LEU A 152 10.78 3.44 -1.69
N ALA A 153 10.43 2.60 -0.70
CA ALA A 153 11.40 1.96 0.21
C ALA A 153 12.41 1.06 -0.51
N SER A 154 11.98 0.41 -1.60
CA SER A 154 12.81 -0.52 -2.38
C SER A 154 13.57 0.13 -3.54
N LEU A 155 13.35 1.42 -3.80
CA LEU A 155 13.89 2.09 -4.97
C LEU A 155 15.40 2.25 -4.85
N ARG A 156 16.15 1.94 -5.91
CA ARG A 156 17.62 2.05 -5.96
C ARG A 156 18.04 3.28 -6.76
N MET A 157 19.28 3.73 -6.59
CA MET A 157 19.82 4.87 -7.33
C MET A 157 19.76 4.65 -8.85
N GLN A 158 20.05 3.43 -9.31
CA GLN A 158 20.00 3.05 -10.74
C GLN A 158 18.59 3.02 -11.32
N ASP A 159 17.55 2.97 -10.47
CA ASP A 159 16.16 2.94 -10.92
C ASP A 159 15.64 4.33 -11.32
N VAL A 160 16.42 5.39 -11.08
CA VAL A 160 16.02 6.78 -11.34
C VAL A 160 16.88 7.38 -12.47
N GLU A 161 16.26 7.58 -13.62
CA GLU A 161 16.88 8.21 -14.79
C GLU A 161 16.52 9.71 -14.84
N LEU A 162 17.21 10.50 -14.01
CA LEU A 162 16.93 11.93 -13.80
C LEU A 162 17.05 12.80 -15.06
N LYS A 163 17.83 12.38 -16.06
CA LYS A 163 17.96 13.11 -17.34
C LYS A 163 16.69 13.03 -18.18
N ARG A 164 15.98 11.90 -18.11
CA ARG A 164 14.75 11.65 -18.87
C ARG A 164 13.49 11.81 -18.02
N GLY A 165 13.64 12.08 -16.73
CA GLY A 165 12.53 12.17 -15.79
C GLY A 165 11.77 10.84 -15.68
N LEU A 166 12.50 9.71 -15.61
CA LEU A 166 11.89 8.38 -15.55
C LEU A 166 12.30 7.64 -14.29
N VAL A 167 11.37 6.88 -13.72
CA VAL A 167 11.62 5.98 -12.59
C VAL A 167 11.17 4.58 -12.93
N LYS A 168 12.06 3.60 -12.76
CA LYS A 168 11.78 2.18 -12.86
C LYS A 168 11.26 1.66 -11.53
N VAL A 169 10.10 1.02 -11.55
CA VAL A 169 9.40 0.59 -10.32
C VAL A 169 9.19 -0.91 -10.37
N THR A 170 9.62 -1.61 -9.33
CA THR A 170 9.33 -3.04 -9.16
C THR A 170 8.18 -3.23 -8.17
N GLY A 171 7.04 -3.71 -8.68
CA GLY A 171 5.82 -3.94 -7.93
C GLY A 171 5.63 -5.39 -7.46
N LYS A 172 4.40 -5.71 -7.04
CA LYS A 172 4.04 -7.07 -6.57
C LYS A 172 4.23 -8.09 -7.69
N GLY A 173 4.84 -9.24 -7.34
CA GLY A 173 5.11 -10.32 -8.31
C GLY A 173 6.28 -10.03 -9.22
N ASN A 174 7.22 -9.17 -8.80
CA ASN A 174 8.40 -8.75 -9.56
C ASN A 174 8.08 -8.08 -10.90
N LYS A 175 6.85 -7.56 -11.05
CA LYS A 175 6.42 -6.83 -12.25
C LYS A 175 7.07 -5.46 -12.25
N GLN A 176 7.75 -5.12 -13.33
CA GLN A 176 8.41 -3.83 -13.51
C GLN A 176 7.56 -2.91 -14.38
N ARG A 177 7.60 -1.62 -14.07
CA ARG A 177 7.02 -0.55 -14.91
C ARG A 177 7.93 0.67 -14.89
N ILE A 178 7.82 1.51 -15.90
CA ILE A 178 8.49 2.81 -15.94
C ILE A 178 7.41 3.88 -15.77
N VAL A 179 7.67 4.85 -14.90
CA VAL A 179 6.75 5.96 -14.64
C VAL A 179 7.48 7.28 -14.86
N PRO A 180 6.84 8.25 -15.53
CA PRO A 180 7.41 9.58 -15.65
C PRO A 180 7.36 10.33 -14.31
N VAL A 181 8.32 11.24 -14.14
CA VAL A 181 8.39 12.19 -13.03
C VAL A 181 8.67 13.59 -13.58
N GLY A 182 8.07 14.57 -12.93
CA GLY A 182 8.16 15.99 -13.27
C GLY A 182 9.42 16.64 -12.71
N GLN A 183 9.72 17.84 -13.21
CA GLN A 183 10.98 18.54 -12.96
C GLN A 183 11.21 18.83 -11.46
N LYS A 184 10.17 19.26 -10.72
CA LYS A 184 10.26 19.48 -9.26
C LYS A 184 10.70 18.22 -8.49
N ALA A 185 10.26 17.04 -8.90
CA ALA A 185 10.68 15.78 -8.29
C ALA A 185 12.11 15.41 -8.67
N VAL A 186 12.49 15.63 -9.94
CA VAL A 186 13.86 15.47 -10.41
C VAL A 186 14.82 16.34 -9.60
N ASP A 187 14.50 17.62 -9.40
CA ASP A 187 15.36 18.55 -8.67
C ASP A 187 15.43 18.23 -7.18
N ALA A 188 14.30 17.86 -6.56
CA ALA A 188 14.31 17.40 -5.17
C ALA A 188 15.20 16.16 -4.99
N ILE A 189 15.17 15.21 -5.92
CA ILE A 189 16.06 14.03 -5.88
C ILE A 189 17.52 14.44 -6.10
N ARG A 190 17.83 15.36 -7.04
CA ARG A 190 19.21 15.87 -7.23
C ARG A 190 19.75 16.51 -5.96
N ASN A 191 18.96 17.38 -5.34
CA ASN A 191 19.31 18.04 -4.08
C ASN A 191 19.58 17.02 -2.97
N TYR A 192 18.75 15.98 -2.87
CA TYR A 192 19.01 14.89 -1.93
C TYR A 192 20.27 14.09 -2.25
N LEU A 193 20.50 13.73 -3.52
CA LEU A 193 21.70 12.98 -3.92
C LEU A 193 22.99 13.74 -3.61
N ALA A 194 22.98 15.07 -3.68
CA ALA A 194 24.13 15.90 -3.33
C ALA A 194 24.54 15.78 -1.85
N VAL A 195 23.58 15.56 -0.94
CA VAL A 195 23.80 15.45 0.52
C VAL A 195 23.65 14.01 1.04
N ARG A 196 23.29 13.05 0.19
CA ARG A 196 23.00 11.66 0.60
C ARG A 196 24.19 10.99 1.28
N GLU A 197 25.42 11.35 0.90
CA GLU A 197 26.65 10.78 1.46
C GLU A 197 26.79 11.06 2.96
N GLU A 198 26.21 12.14 3.48
CA GLU A 198 26.18 12.45 4.92
C GLU A 198 25.42 11.39 5.74
N LEU A 199 24.48 10.68 5.11
CA LEU A 199 23.72 9.61 5.73
C LEU A 199 24.30 8.22 5.44
N ARG A 200 25.33 8.10 4.60
CA ARG A 200 25.82 6.80 4.16
C ARG A 200 26.51 6.07 5.31
N SER A 201 26.27 4.76 5.37
CA SER A 201 27.01 3.82 6.20
C SER A 201 27.40 2.59 5.38
N GLU A 202 28.20 1.70 5.97
CA GLU A 202 28.58 0.41 5.35
C GLU A 202 27.36 -0.45 4.96
N HIS A 203 26.19 -0.20 5.56
CA HIS A 203 24.95 -0.94 5.32
C HIS A 203 24.00 -0.24 4.33
N SER A 204 24.39 0.87 3.71
CA SER A 204 23.51 1.61 2.80
C SER A 204 23.19 0.83 1.52
N GLY A 205 24.19 0.17 0.94
CA GLY A 205 24.06 -0.40 -0.40
C GLY A 205 23.67 0.66 -1.44
N ASP A 206 22.87 0.25 -2.43
CA ASP A 206 22.44 1.06 -3.57
C ASP A 206 21.04 1.67 -3.45
N VAL A 207 20.39 1.54 -2.28
CA VAL A 207 19.03 2.06 -2.05
C VAL A 207 19.01 3.58 -2.12
N LEU A 208 17.97 4.16 -2.69
CA LEU A 208 17.90 5.61 -2.89
C LEU A 208 17.81 6.33 -1.55
N PHE A 209 16.80 6.03 -0.73
CA PHE A 209 16.52 6.75 0.51
C PHE A 209 17.05 6.05 1.77
N LEU A 210 17.92 6.75 2.49
CA LEU A 210 18.56 6.25 3.72
C LEU A 210 17.87 6.78 4.97
N SER A 211 17.86 5.95 6.01
CA SER A 211 17.46 6.31 7.37
C SER A 211 18.60 7.05 8.11
N LYS A 212 18.34 7.49 9.35
CA LYS A 212 19.36 8.14 10.19
C LYS A 212 20.59 7.27 10.47
N SER A 213 20.46 5.94 10.45
CA SER A 213 21.59 5.01 10.63
C SER A 213 22.26 4.60 9.33
N GLY A 214 21.90 5.24 8.21
CA GLY A 214 22.41 4.90 6.88
C GLY A 214 21.91 3.57 6.32
N ARG A 215 20.93 2.92 6.95
CA ARG A 215 20.23 1.74 6.40
C ARG A 215 19.03 2.16 5.56
N ALA A 216 18.57 1.29 4.67
CA ALA A 216 17.32 1.47 3.93
C ALA A 216 16.14 1.78 4.86
N LEU A 217 15.29 2.74 4.48
CA LEU A 217 14.02 2.99 5.17
C LEU A 217 13.03 1.86 4.84
N ASP A 218 12.40 1.27 5.87
CA ASP A 218 11.31 0.33 5.66
C ASP A 218 9.99 1.04 5.32
N SER A 219 9.04 0.32 4.72
CA SER A 219 7.76 0.89 4.31
C SER A 219 6.96 1.50 5.48
N ARG A 220 7.14 1.02 6.72
CA ARG A 220 6.44 1.55 7.91
C ARG A 220 7.11 2.81 8.43
N GLN A 221 8.44 2.93 8.34
CA GLN A 221 9.18 4.14 8.64
C GLN A 221 8.77 5.25 7.67
N ILE A 222 8.77 4.95 6.37
CA ILE A 222 8.27 5.86 5.34
C ILE A 222 6.82 6.25 5.63
N TYR A 223 5.94 5.27 5.90
CA TYR A 223 4.55 5.56 6.23
C TYR A 223 4.42 6.52 7.41
N ARG A 224 5.12 6.26 8.53
CA ARG A 224 5.05 7.12 9.73
C ARG A 224 5.57 8.53 9.46
N LEU A 225 6.67 8.64 8.72
CA LEU A 225 7.27 9.91 8.34
C LEU A 225 6.30 10.74 7.48
N LEU A 226 5.76 10.16 6.41
CA LEU A 226 4.80 10.83 5.56
C LEU A 226 3.52 11.18 6.31
N GLN A 227 3.04 10.28 7.18
CA GLN A 227 1.86 10.54 7.99
C GLN A 227 2.06 11.74 8.93
N ALA A 228 3.28 12.01 9.40
CA ALA A 228 3.57 13.19 10.21
C ALA A 228 3.33 14.48 9.40
N TYR A 229 3.87 14.57 8.18
CA TYR A 229 3.64 15.70 7.28
C TYR A 229 2.17 15.84 6.88
N ILE A 230 1.51 14.74 6.54
CA ILE A 230 0.09 14.76 6.15
C ILE A 230 -0.81 15.30 7.27
N ARG A 231 -0.50 15.01 8.54
CA ARG A 231 -1.28 15.55 9.66
C ARG A 231 -1.16 17.06 9.80
N LEU A 232 -0.05 17.67 9.36
CA LEU A 232 0.10 19.12 9.43
C LEU A 232 -0.85 19.86 8.47
N VAL A 233 -1.34 19.20 7.42
CA VAL A 233 -2.28 19.76 6.45
C VAL A 233 -3.71 19.23 6.62
N ALA A 234 -3.84 17.94 6.90
CA ALA A 234 -5.10 17.22 6.76
C ALA A 234 -5.39 16.28 7.94
N ASN A 235 -5.04 16.68 9.17
CA ASN A 235 -5.25 15.87 10.39
C ASN A 235 -6.67 15.32 10.51
N ASP A 236 -7.67 16.17 10.27
CA ASP A 236 -9.07 15.84 10.54
C ASP A 236 -9.73 15.09 9.38
N LYS A 237 -9.04 14.96 8.24
CA LYS A 237 -9.57 14.29 7.05
C LYS A 237 -9.24 12.79 6.99
N GLY A 238 -8.47 12.28 7.96
CA GLY A 238 -8.05 10.87 7.99
C GLY A 238 -7.16 10.47 6.82
N PHE A 239 -6.45 11.43 6.23
CA PHE A 239 -5.58 11.20 5.08
C PHE A 239 -4.35 10.36 5.47
N SER A 240 -3.83 9.63 4.50
CA SER A 240 -2.70 8.73 4.67
C SER A 240 -1.77 8.77 3.47
N PRO A 241 -0.58 8.15 3.51
CA PRO A 241 0.29 8.02 2.34
C PRO A 241 -0.40 7.39 1.12
N HIS A 242 -1.47 6.61 1.30
CA HIS A 242 -2.27 6.12 0.17
C HIS A 242 -3.11 7.21 -0.51
N THR A 243 -3.50 8.25 0.23
CA THR A 243 -4.20 9.43 -0.28
C THR A 243 -3.33 10.19 -1.29
N LEU A 244 -2.01 10.29 -1.07
CA LEU A 244 -1.08 10.91 -2.04
C LEU A 244 -1.16 10.26 -3.43
N ARG A 245 -1.10 8.92 -3.44
CA ARG A 245 -1.23 8.13 -4.67
C ARG A 245 -2.62 8.28 -5.31
N HIS A 246 -3.66 8.40 -4.49
CA HIS A 246 -5.00 8.65 -5.00
C HIS A 246 -5.11 10.05 -5.63
N SER A 247 -4.55 11.08 -4.98
CA SER A 247 -4.45 12.44 -5.54
C SER A 247 -3.71 12.46 -6.87
N PHE A 248 -2.58 11.75 -7.01
CA PHE A 248 -1.90 11.61 -8.30
C PHE A 248 -2.84 11.12 -9.40
N ALA A 249 -3.59 10.05 -9.13
CA ALA A 249 -4.52 9.47 -10.11
C ALA A 249 -5.68 10.41 -10.42
N THR A 250 -6.26 11.02 -9.40
CA THR A 250 -7.41 11.94 -9.52
C THR A 250 -7.01 13.22 -10.24
N HIS A 251 -5.83 13.78 -9.96
CA HIS A 251 -5.35 15.00 -10.62
C HIS A 251 -4.99 14.75 -12.08
N LEU A 252 -4.38 13.61 -12.41
CA LEU A 252 -4.20 13.19 -13.81
C LEU A 252 -5.54 13.08 -14.55
N LEU A 253 -6.53 12.42 -13.93
CA LEU A 253 -7.84 12.27 -14.56
C LEU A 253 -8.53 13.62 -14.73
N ALA A 254 -8.46 14.50 -13.73
CA ALA A 254 -9.01 15.86 -13.78
C ALA A 254 -8.31 16.73 -14.83
N GLY A 255 -6.99 16.56 -15.03
CA GLY A 255 -6.22 17.18 -16.11
C GLY A 255 -6.46 16.55 -17.49
N GLY A 256 -7.36 15.57 -17.60
CA GLY A 256 -7.76 14.95 -18.87
C GLY A 256 -6.79 13.91 -19.40
N ALA A 257 -5.99 13.27 -18.54
CA ALA A 257 -5.21 12.10 -18.92
C ALA A 257 -6.12 10.90 -19.21
N ASP A 258 -5.72 10.11 -20.20
CA ASP A 258 -6.38 8.84 -20.49
C ASP A 258 -6.27 7.86 -19.31
N LEU A 259 -7.41 7.22 -18.97
CA LEU A 259 -7.50 6.32 -17.82
C LEU A 259 -6.53 5.14 -17.92
N ARG A 260 -6.19 4.66 -19.13
CA ARG A 260 -5.25 3.55 -19.31
C ARG A 260 -3.82 3.98 -19.04
N ALA A 261 -3.43 5.16 -19.50
CA ALA A 261 -2.12 5.72 -19.16
C ALA A 261 -1.96 5.85 -17.64
N ILE A 262 -3.01 6.28 -16.92
CA ILE A 262 -3.03 6.31 -15.45
C ILE A 262 -2.88 4.90 -14.86
N GLN A 263 -3.59 3.91 -15.41
CA GLN A 263 -3.50 2.52 -14.93
C GLN A 263 -2.11 1.92 -15.12
N GLU A 264 -1.46 2.19 -16.25
CA GLU A 264 -0.11 1.76 -16.57
C GLU A 264 0.89 2.39 -15.58
N MET A 265 0.81 3.71 -15.35
CA MET A 265 1.64 4.41 -14.36
C MET A 265 1.46 3.84 -12.93
N LEU A 266 0.25 3.42 -12.59
CA LEU A 266 -0.05 2.85 -11.27
C LEU A 266 0.29 1.35 -11.17
N GLY A 267 0.53 0.65 -12.29
CA GLY A 267 0.82 -0.79 -12.28
C GLY A 267 -0.34 -1.63 -11.73
N HIS A 268 -1.57 -1.32 -12.11
CA HIS A 268 -2.75 -2.10 -11.71
C HIS A 268 -2.82 -3.39 -12.54
N SER A 269 -2.77 -4.54 -11.86
CA SER A 269 -2.75 -5.88 -12.50
C SER A 269 -4.12 -6.55 -12.63
N ASN A 270 -5.21 -5.90 -12.19
CA ASN A 270 -6.56 -6.42 -12.33
C ASN A 270 -7.43 -5.44 -13.12
N LEU A 271 -7.65 -5.74 -14.40
CA LEU A 271 -8.91 -5.44 -15.07
C LEU A 271 -9.83 -6.63 -14.79
N SER A 272 -10.92 -6.42 -14.06
CA SER A 272 -12.05 -7.34 -14.21
C SER A 272 -12.53 -7.21 -15.65
N THR A 273 -12.26 -8.25 -16.45
CA THR A 273 -12.88 -8.58 -17.74
C THR A 273 -12.81 -7.49 -18.82
N THR A 274 -11.87 -7.63 -19.76
CA THR A 274 -12.09 -8.29 -21.07
C THR A 274 -10.98 -7.83 -22.02
N GLU A 275 -10.34 -8.79 -22.68
CA GLU A 275 -9.19 -8.69 -23.57
C GLU A 275 -9.49 -7.97 -24.89
N VAL A 276 -9.86 -6.68 -24.87
CA VAL A 276 -10.20 -6.00 -26.14
C VAL A 276 -9.36 -4.77 -26.48
N TYR A 277 -8.54 -4.16 -25.60
CA TYR A 277 -8.01 -2.84 -26.00
C TYR A 277 -6.57 -2.49 -25.60
N THR A 278 -5.70 -2.59 -26.63
CA THR A 278 -4.50 -1.81 -26.99
C THR A 278 -3.38 -1.53 -25.97
N HIS A 279 -2.16 -1.94 -26.36
CA HIS A 279 -0.88 -1.56 -25.74
C HIS A 279 -0.76 -0.03 -25.69
N VAL A 280 -0.62 0.55 -24.49
CA VAL A 280 -0.24 1.96 -24.34
C VAL A 280 1.28 2.02 -24.40
N THR A 281 1.81 2.77 -25.37
CA THR A 281 3.26 2.98 -25.52
C THR A 281 3.79 3.93 -24.44
N MET A 282 5.09 3.87 -24.15
CA MET A 282 5.72 4.79 -23.21
C MET A 282 5.60 6.26 -23.65
N GLU A 283 5.62 6.52 -24.96
CA GLU A 283 5.42 7.86 -25.52
C GLU A 283 4.02 8.40 -25.22
N GLU A 284 2.99 7.57 -25.34
CA GLU A 284 1.62 7.92 -24.98
C GLU A 284 1.50 8.15 -23.47
N VAL A 285 2.12 7.30 -22.64
CA VAL A 285 2.18 7.51 -21.18
C VAL A 285 2.80 8.87 -20.85
N MET A 286 3.94 9.20 -21.45
CA MET A 286 4.62 10.49 -21.23
C MET A 286 3.76 11.68 -21.69
N LYS A 287 3.12 11.58 -22.86
CA LYS A 287 2.23 12.60 -23.40
C LYS A 287 1.03 12.86 -22.48
N GLN A 288 0.41 11.80 -21.95
CA GLN A 288 -0.70 11.94 -21.00
C GLN A 288 -0.25 12.55 -19.68
N TYR A 289 0.95 12.20 -19.21
CA TYR A 289 1.54 12.82 -18.03
C TYR A 289 1.76 14.32 -18.20
N GLN A 290 2.44 14.72 -19.29
CA GLN A 290 2.72 16.12 -19.63
C GLN A 290 1.46 16.96 -19.79
N LYS A 291 0.43 16.37 -20.39
CA LYS A 291 -0.86 17.04 -20.59
C LYS A 291 -1.56 17.38 -19.27
N ALA A 292 -1.49 16.49 -18.28
CA ALA A 292 -2.51 16.45 -17.23
C ALA A 292 -2.00 16.52 -15.79
N HIS A 293 -0.75 16.13 -15.52
CA HIS A 293 -0.25 16.10 -14.14
C HIS A 293 0.19 17.50 -13.69
N PRO A 294 -0.18 17.99 -12.49
CA PRO A 294 0.21 19.32 -12.01
C PRO A 294 1.72 19.56 -11.96
N ARG A 295 2.51 18.53 -11.63
CA ARG A 295 3.99 18.58 -11.66
C ARG A 295 4.63 18.43 -13.04
N ALA A 296 3.86 18.30 -14.13
CA ALA A 296 4.43 18.12 -15.46
C ALA A 296 4.64 19.43 -16.24
N LYS A 297 4.05 20.54 -15.78
CA LYS A 297 4.31 21.87 -16.34
C LYS A 297 5.58 22.44 -15.69
N ASP A 298 6.52 22.88 -16.51
CA ASP A 298 7.64 23.69 -16.06
C ASP A 298 7.10 25.09 -15.74
N GLU A 299 7.19 25.52 -14.49
CA GLU A 299 6.76 26.88 -14.08
C GLU A 299 7.74 27.98 -14.54
N ASP A 300 8.79 27.66 -15.28
CA ASP A 300 9.85 28.61 -15.66
C ASP A 300 9.73 29.15 -17.10
N LYS A 301 8.54 29.18 -17.70
CA LYS A 301 8.36 29.68 -19.09
C LYS A 301 7.26 30.73 -19.32
N ASP A 302 6.54 31.14 -18.28
CA ASP A 302 5.44 32.11 -18.44
C ASP A 302 5.76 33.52 -17.92
N ASP A 303 7.01 33.81 -17.53
CA ASP A 303 7.49 35.15 -17.13
C ASP A 303 8.62 35.68 -18.06
N GLU A 304 8.37 35.72 -19.38
CA GLU A 304 9.14 36.55 -20.34
C GLU A 304 8.21 37.49 -21.12
#